data_AF-A0ABC8LCW5-F1
#
_entry.id   AF-A0ABC8LCW5-F1
#
_cell.length_a   1.000
_cell.length_b   1.000
_cell.length_c   1.000
_cell.angle_alpha   90.00
_cell.angle_beta   90.00
_cell.angle_gamma   90.00
#
_symmetry.space_group_name_H-M   'P 1'
#
loop_
_entity.id
_entity.type
_entity.pdbx_description
1 polymer ?
#
loop_
_entity_poly.entity_id
_entity_poly.type
_entity_poly.pdbx_seq_one_letter_code
_entity_poly.pdbx_strand_id
1 'polypeptide(L)'
;MAGNCISVSLLGVLLVLISIFYNPLVVAAIRGEGIPAVGLFTFGDSYFDAGNKMFFSKKQNLPQSYWPYGKSRDDPNGKFSDGHIVPDFIAEFMGITKEIPPVFKPGVDVSRGVSFAVADASILGSPAESITLNQQVAQFRSIKSKWTDDFIGKSLFMIYIGTEDYLNFTKNKLNVDISAQEAFVTSVVAKFKNDLSLLYSLNATKFAIQLLAPLGCLPISRQEYKTGNECYEPLNDLAKQHNEKIGLIMNDLAKKHPGLHFTVFDFYNAVLRRTRRNLSYRFYVSNTSCCGVGTHDAYGCGMGNVRSKLCEYQRAYFFFDGRHNTEKAQEKFAHLFFGADTNVVQPMTLRELIVYPFNEPMREFWKPSITTNAT
;
A
#
# COMPACT_ATOMS: atom_id res chain seq x y z
N MET A 1 -17.13 11.10 -72.54
CA MET A 1 -16.50 11.83 -71.41
C MET A 1 -17.03 11.25 -70.10
N ALA A 2 -16.48 10.14 -69.64
CA ALA A 2 -16.73 9.59 -68.31
C ALA A 2 -15.71 8.46 -68.11
N GLY A 3 -14.80 8.62 -67.16
CA GLY A 3 -13.76 7.62 -66.89
C GLY A 3 -12.44 8.31 -66.64
N ASN A 4 -12.30 8.90 -65.44
CA ASN A 4 -11.03 9.16 -64.78
C ASN A 4 -11.18 9.70 -63.33
N CYS A 5 -12.39 9.71 -62.74
CA CYS A 5 -12.58 10.20 -61.37
C CYS A 5 -12.49 9.14 -60.26
N ILE A 6 -12.32 7.84 -60.56
CA ILE A 6 -12.40 6.78 -59.54
C ILE A 6 -11.02 6.40 -58.97
N SER A 7 -9.91 6.53 -59.73
CA SER A 7 -8.59 6.08 -59.24
C SER A 7 -7.92 7.03 -58.23
N VAL A 8 -8.22 8.34 -58.30
CA VAL A 8 -7.63 9.34 -57.40
C VAL A 8 -8.18 9.22 -55.98
N SER A 9 -9.42 8.74 -55.84
CA SER A 9 -10.07 8.49 -54.54
C SER A 9 -9.44 7.32 -53.78
N LEU A 10 -9.11 6.21 -54.46
CA LEU A 10 -8.49 5.04 -53.83
C LEU A 10 -7.04 5.30 -53.40
N LEU A 11 -6.27 6.05 -54.20
CA LEU A 11 -4.88 6.39 -53.85
C LEU A 11 -4.82 7.34 -52.64
N GLY A 12 -5.76 8.30 -52.55
CA GLY A 12 -5.87 9.20 -51.40
C GLY A 12 -6.27 8.48 -50.11
N VAL A 13 -7.21 7.53 -50.17
CA VAL A 13 -7.60 6.70 -49.01
C VAL A 13 -6.45 5.80 -48.56
N LEU A 14 -5.69 5.22 -49.48
CA LEU A 14 -4.52 4.39 -49.16
C LEU A 14 -3.40 5.20 -48.49
N LEU A 15 -3.14 6.43 -48.94
CA LEU A 15 -2.15 7.33 -48.34
C LEU A 15 -2.56 7.84 -46.95
N VAL A 16 -3.86 8.06 -46.71
CA VAL A 16 -4.39 8.39 -45.38
C VAL A 16 -4.29 7.19 -44.43
N LEU A 17 -4.57 5.97 -44.90
CA LEU A 17 -4.39 4.77 -44.09
C LEU A 17 -2.90 4.54 -43.76
N ILE A 18 -2.00 4.68 -44.74
CA ILE A 18 -0.55 4.57 -44.51
C ILE A 18 -0.07 5.64 -43.52
N SER A 19 -0.56 6.88 -43.57
CA SER A 19 -0.18 7.91 -42.59
C SER A 19 -0.78 7.71 -41.19
N ILE A 20 -1.94 7.04 -41.06
CA ILE A 20 -2.50 6.62 -39.76
C ILE A 20 -1.71 5.44 -39.16
N PHE A 21 -1.17 4.54 -40.00
CA PHE A 21 -0.37 3.38 -39.56
C PHE A 21 1.15 3.65 -39.46
N TYR A 22 1.67 4.72 -40.07
CA TYR A 22 3.08 5.15 -39.99
C TYR A 22 3.25 6.41 -39.12
N ASN A 23 2.55 6.48 -37.99
CA ASN A 23 2.87 7.48 -36.98
C ASN A 23 4.22 7.10 -36.35
N PRO A 24 5.31 7.88 -36.51
CA PRO A 24 6.62 7.55 -35.94
C PRO A 24 6.62 7.54 -34.40
N LEU A 25 5.50 7.95 -33.78
CA LEU A 25 5.27 7.95 -32.34
C LEU A 25 4.97 6.56 -31.74
N VAL A 26 4.84 5.50 -32.55
CA VAL A 26 4.54 4.14 -32.03
C VAL A 26 5.76 3.20 -32.07
N VAL A 27 6.90 3.62 -32.63
CA VAL A 27 8.11 2.78 -32.72
C VAL A 27 9.24 3.35 -31.87
N ALA A 28 9.03 3.34 -30.55
CA ALA A 28 10.10 3.38 -29.55
C ALA A 28 9.90 2.34 -28.44
N ALA A 29 9.14 1.27 -28.72
CA ALA A 29 8.99 0.12 -27.83
C ALA A 29 9.78 -1.09 -28.37
N ILE A 30 11.07 -0.89 -28.65
CA ILE A 30 12.03 -1.99 -28.77
C ILE A 30 13.29 -1.59 -28.02
N ARG A 31 13.20 -1.56 -26.69
CA ARG A 31 14.35 -1.71 -25.81
C ARG A 31 14.01 -2.79 -24.78
N GLY A 32 14.54 -3.98 -24.99
CA GLY A 32 14.68 -5.04 -23.97
C GLY A 32 13.38 -5.64 -23.45
N GLU A 33 13.19 -6.92 -23.72
CA GLU A 33 12.11 -7.79 -23.21
C GLU A 33 11.63 -7.46 -21.78
N GLY A 34 10.37 -7.00 -21.66
CA GLY A 34 9.53 -7.19 -20.46
C GLY A 34 9.85 -6.39 -19.18
N ILE A 35 10.88 -5.55 -19.13
CA ILE A 35 11.19 -4.72 -17.96
C ILE A 35 10.48 -3.35 -18.10
N PRO A 36 9.60 -2.96 -17.15
CA PRO A 36 8.87 -1.70 -17.22
C PRO A 36 9.84 -0.52 -17.07
N ALA A 37 9.48 0.64 -17.64
CA ALA A 37 10.30 1.86 -17.55
C ALA A 37 10.47 2.38 -16.10
N VAL A 38 9.61 1.94 -15.19
CA VAL A 38 9.63 2.22 -13.76
C VAL A 38 9.27 0.97 -12.98
N GLY A 39 9.90 0.75 -11.84
CA GLY A 39 9.60 -0.33 -10.91
C GLY A 39 8.70 0.11 -9.77
N LEU A 40 8.25 -0.88 -8.99
CA LEU A 40 7.52 -0.67 -7.75
C LEU A 40 8.23 -1.36 -6.59
N PHE A 41 8.64 -0.57 -5.61
CA PHE A 41 9.25 -1.02 -4.36
C PHE A 41 8.28 -0.79 -3.22
N THR A 42 8.05 -1.80 -2.38
CA THR A 42 7.16 -1.66 -1.23
C THR A 42 7.87 -1.94 0.08
N PHE A 43 7.56 -1.15 1.10
CA PHE A 43 8.10 -1.26 2.45
C PHE A 43 6.95 -1.17 3.44
N GLY A 44 7.08 -1.81 4.60
CA GLY A 44 6.02 -1.77 5.59
C GLY A 44 5.76 -3.05 6.34
N ASP A 45 4.53 -3.14 6.84
CA ASP A 45 4.00 -4.28 7.57
C ASP A 45 3.17 -5.22 6.67
N SER A 46 2.29 -6.00 7.29
CA SER A 46 1.45 -7.03 6.65
C SER A 46 0.51 -6.49 5.58
N TYR A 47 0.16 -5.20 5.58
CA TYR A 47 -0.67 -4.63 4.51
C TYR A 47 0.03 -4.65 3.15
N PHE A 48 1.36 -4.52 3.13
CA PHE A 48 2.18 -4.51 1.90
C PHE A 48 3.10 -5.74 1.78
N ASP A 49 3.01 -6.69 2.71
CA ASP A 49 3.81 -7.93 2.67
C ASP A 49 3.36 -8.84 1.51
N ALA A 50 4.24 -9.00 0.52
CA ALA A 50 4.01 -9.84 -0.65
C ALA A 50 4.33 -11.34 -0.42
N GLY A 51 4.38 -11.80 0.83
CA GLY A 51 4.74 -13.16 1.23
C GLY A 51 6.15 -13.29 1.82
N ASN A 52 6.84 -12.17 2.09
CA ASN A 52 8.16 -12.14 2.73
C ASN A 52 8.17 -12.86 4.08
N LYS A 53 7.11 -12.70 4.90
CA LYS A 53 7.03 -13.37 6.19
C LYS A 53 7.21 -14.89 6.08
N MET A 54 6.74 -15.50 5.00
CA MET A 54 6.88 -16.95 4.76
C MET A 54 8.32 -17.41 4.61
N PHE A 55 9.14 -16.58 3.96
CA PHE A 55 10.54 -16.90 3.69
C PHE A 55 11.48 -16.37 4.78
N PHE A 56 11.03 -15.35 5.52
CA PHE A 56 11.79 -14.73 6.60
C PHE A 56 11.65 -15.46 7.94
N SER A 57 10.44 -15.88 8.31
CA SER A 57 10.20 -16.47 9.64
C SER A 57 10.73 -17.90 9.72
N LYS A 58 11.24 -18.25 10.90
CA LYS A 58 11.60 -19.64 11.23
C LYS A 58 10.40 -20.46 11.72
N LYS A 59 9.24 -19.82 11.94
CA LYS A 59 8.03 -20.50 12.38
C LYS A 59 7.46 -21.36 11.27
N GLN A 60 7.18 -22.61 11.60
CA GLN A 60 6.38 -23.47 10.76
C GLN A 60 4.90 -23.09 10.87
N ASN A 61 4.12 -23.40 9.84
CA ASN A 61 2.66 -23.26 9.83
C ASN A 61 2.17 -21.81 10.02
N LEU A 62 2.77 -20.86 9.32
CA LEU A 62 2.29 -19.48 9.25
C LEU A 62 0.88 -19.43 8.61
N PRO A 63 -0.16 -18.90 9.28
CA PRO A 63 -1.53 -19.01 8.81
C PRO A 63 -1.76 -18.47 7.39
N GLN A 64 -1.09 -17.38 7.03
CA GLN A 64 -1.18 -16.74 5.72
C GLN A 64 -0.58 -17.56 4.56
N SER A 65 0.14 -18.64 4.86
CA SER A 65 0.66 -19.60 3.89
C SER A 65 -0.33 -20.71 3.53
N TYR A 66 -1.53 -20.70 4.12
CA TYR A 66 -2.53 -21.75 3.93
C TYR A 66 -3.91 -21.16 3.66
N TRP A 67 -4.75 -21.99 3.07
CA TRP A 67 -6.18 -21.70 2.95
C TRP A 67 -6.75 -21.41 4.35
N PRO A 68 -7.58 -20.35 4.52
CA PRO A 68 -8.30 -19.61 3.48
C PRO A 68 -7.61 -18.34 2.94
N TYR A 69 -6.36 -18.04 3.31
CA TYR A 69 -5.64 -16.94 2.66
C TYR A 69 -5.43 -17.26 1.17
N GLY A 70 -5.58 -16.26 0.31
CA GLY A 70 -5.54 -16.46 -1.15
C GLY A 70 -6.76 -17.15 -1.76
N LYS A 71 -7.83 -17.39 -0.99
CA LYS A 71 -9.05 -18.09 -1.45
C LYS A 71 -9.70 -17.52 -2.71
N SER A 72 -9.70 -16.20 -2.95
CA SER A 72 -10.32 -15.62 -4.14
C SER A 72 -9.58 -15.96 -5.43
N ARG A 73 -8.32 -16.42 -5.31
CA ARG A 73 -7.41 -16.78 -6.39
C ARG A 73 -7.00 -18.26 -6.39
N ASP A 74 -7.43 -19.00 -5.37
CA ASP A 74 -6.97 -20.37 -5.07
C ASP A 74 -5.43 -20.45 -4.95
N ASP A 75 -4.81 -19.43 -4.35
CA ASP A 75 -3.36 -19.27 -4.25
C ASP A 75 -2.91 -18.71 -2.89
N PRO A 76 -2.67 -19.57 -1.88
CA PRO A 76 -2.12 -19.18 -0.58
C PRO A 76 -0.64 -18.74 -0.69
N ASN A 77 -0.41 -17.49 -1.07
CA ASN A 77 0.92 -16.96 -1.40
C ASN A 77 1.59 -16.15 -0.28
N GLY A 78 1.04 -16.17 0.94
CA GLY A 78 1.62 -15.49 2.10
C GLY A 78 1.15 -14.06 2.34
N LYS A 79 0.25 -13.56 1.49
CA LYS A 79 -0.34 -12.23 1.64
C LYS A 79 -1.47 -12.25 2.66
N PHE A 80 -1.62 -11.15 3.39
CA PHE A 80 -2.64 -11.00 4.42
C PHE A 80 -3.98 -10.52 3.83
N SER A 81 -4.56 -11.32 2.94
CA SER A 81 -5.88 -11.10 2.34
C SER A 81 -6.44 -12.41 1.79
N ASP A 82 -7.69 -12.42 1.34
CA ASP A 82 -8.23 -13.53 0.53
C ASP A 82 -7.68 -13.54 -0.90
N GLY A 83 -6.93 -12.53 -1.33
CA GLY A 83 -6.31 -12.48 -2.66
C GLY A 83 -5.24 -11.39 -2.75
N HIS A 84 -5.30 -10.57 -3.79
CA HIS A 84 -4.38 -9.44 -3.98
C HIS A 84 -4.45 -8.40 -2.86
N ILE A 85 -3.30 -7.79 -2.60
CA ILE A 85 -3.15 -6.60 -1.75
C ILE A 85 -3.00 -5.35 -2.62
N VAL A 86 -3.13 -4.16 -2.01
CA VAL A 86 -3.04 -2.87 -2.73
C VAL A 86 -1.83 -2.79 -3.67
N PRO A 87 -0.60 -3.15 -3.27
CA PRO A 87 0.55 -3.12 -4.16
C PRO A 87 0.42 -3.95 -5.43
N ASP A 88 -0.29 -5.08 -5.42
CA ASP A 88 -0.48 -5.92 -6.61
C ASP A 88 -1.30 -5.19 -7.66
N PHE A 89 -2.41 -4.57 -7.23
CA PHE A 89 -3.25 -3.76 -8.12
C PHE A 89 -2.51 -2.52 -8.63
N ILE A 90 -1.71 -1.85 -7.79
CA ILE A 90 -0.90 -0.71 -8.25
C ILE A 90 0.13 -1.17 -9.29
N ALA A 91 0.78 -2.31 -9.09
CA ALA A 91 1.71 -2.87 -10.08
C ALA A 91 1.00 -3.13 -11.42
N GLU A 92 -0.21 -3.69 -11.39
CA GLU A 92 -1.05 -3.88 -12.58
C GLU A 92 -1.37 -2.54 -13.26
N PHE A 93 -1.79 -1.51 -12.51
CA PHE A 93 -2.09 -0.18 -13.05
C PHE A 93 -0.86 0.52 -13.64
N MET A 94 0.34 0.17 -13.18
CA MET A 94 1.62 0.62 -13.72
C MET A 94 2.07 -0.16 -14.97
N GLY A 95 1.34 -1.21 -15.38
CA GLY A 95 1.71 -2.09 -16.49
C GLY A 95 2.78 -3.13 -16.13
N ILE A 96 3.00 -3.39 -14.84
CA ILE A 96 3.91 -4.44 -14.37
C ILE A 96 3.17 -5.78 -14.46
N THR A 97 3.54 -6.59 -15.46
CA THR A 97 2.82 -7.81 -15.88
C THR A 97 2.81 -9.00 -14.90
N LYS A 98 3.39 -8.86 -13.70
CA LYS A 98 3.31 -9.88 -12.65
C LYS A 98 3.32 -9.18 -11.30
N GLU A 99 2.68 -9.81 -10.32
CA GLU A 99 2.66 -9.39 -8.91
C GLU A 99 4.05 -9.08 -8.37
N ILE A 100 4.11 -8.20 -7.36
CA ILE A 100 5.38 -7.78 -6.78
C ILE A 100 5.98 -8.94 -6.00
N PRO A 101 7.23 -9.31 -6.27
CA PRO A 101 7.86 -10.41 -5.58
C PRO A 101 8.28 -10.06 -4.14
N PRO A 102 8.28 -11.03 -3.22
CA PRO A 102 8.90 -10.89 -1.91
C PRO A 102 10.44 -11.02 -2.00
N VAL A 103 11.19 -10.06 -1.45
CA VAL A 103 12.67 -10.03 -1.49
C VAL A 103 13.33 -11.27 -0.87
N PHE A 104 12.70 -11.89 0.13
CA PHE A 104 13.27 -13.05 0.82
C PHE A 104 13.04 -14.38 0.08
N LYS A 105 12.27 -14.40 -1.02
CA LYS A 105 12.09 -15.61 -1.82
C LYS A 105 13.37 -15.93 -2.61
N PRO A 106 13.95 -17.13 -2.46
CA PRO A 106 15.15 -17.51 -3.20
C PRO A 106 14.95 -17.45 -4.73
N GLY A 107 15.94 -16.93 -5.44
CA GLY A 107 15.96 -16.90 -6.91
C GLY A 107 14.91 -15.98 -7.55
N VAL A 108 14.31 -15.07 -6.78
CA VAL A 108 13.23 -14.22 -7.28
C VAL A 108 13.75 -13.15 -8.25
N ASP A 109 13.00 -12.92 -9.33
CA ASP A 109 13.28 -11.86 -10.30
C ASP A 109 12.85 -10.50 -9.76
N VAL A 110 13.82 -9.64 -9.45
CA VAL A 110 13.60 -8.31 -8.88
C VAL A 110 13.71 -7.19 -9.91
N SER A 111 13.86 -7.51 -11.21
CA SER A 111 14.12 -6.53 -12.27
C SER A 111 13.06 -5.42 -12.39
N ARG A 112 11.84 -5.67 -11.89
CA ARG A 112 10.67 -4.78 -12.00
C ARG A 112 10.30 -4.11 -10.67
N GLY A 113 11.18 -4.19 -9.68
CA GLY A 113 10.90 -3.84 -8.29
C GLY A 113 10.57 -5.08 -7.45
N VAL A 114 10.46 -4.87 -6.14
CA VAL A 114 10.36 -5.94 -5.14
C VAL A 114 9.75 -5.40 -3.83
N SER A 115 9.07 -6.26 -3.08
CA SER A 115 8.58 -5.96 -1.74
C SER A 115 9.65 -6.29 -0.70
N PHE A 116 9.95 -5.31 0.16
CA PHE A 116 10.71 -5.43 1.39
C PHE A 116 9.81 -5.43 2.63
N ALA A 117 8.51 -5.20 2.48
CA ALA A 117 7.56 -5.21 3.57
C ALA A 117 7.49 -6.60 4.22
N VAL A 118 7.45 -6.64 5.55
CA VAL A 118 7.38 -7.89 6.32
C VAL A 118 6.31 -7.72 7.40
N ALA A 119 5.41 -8.69 7.50
CA ALA A 119 4.38 -8.68 8.52
C ALA A 119 4.95 -8.55 9.93
N ASP A 120 4.23 -7.82 10.78
CA ASP A 120 4.62 -7.43 12.14
C ASP A 120 5.82 -6.47 12.21
N ALA A 121 6.16 -5.78 11.10
CA ALA A 121 7.21 -4.77 11.11
C ALA A 121 6.79 -3.53 11.93
N SER A 122 7.78 -2.92 12.57
CA SER A 122 7.62 -1.68 13.34
C SER A 122 8.63 -0.62 12.90
N ILE A 123 8.42 0.62 13.32
CA ILE A 123 9.40 1.70 13.13
C ILE A 123 10.42 1.67 14.27
N LEU A 124 9.96 1.50 15.51
CA LEU A 124 10.77 1.42 16.71
C LEU A 124 10.93 -0.02 17.21
N GLY A 125 11.94 -0.23 18.06
CA GLY A 125 12.13 -1.48 18.80
C GLY A 125 12.85 -2.58 18.02
N SER A 126 12.61 -3.82 18.41
CA SER A 126 13.22 -5.02 17.83
C SER A 126 12.16 -6.12 17.76
N PRO A 127 11.34 -6.16 16.70
CA PRO A 127 10.25 -7.11 16.61
C PRO A 127 10.81 -8.54 16.55
N ALA A 128 10.37 -9.40 17.48
CA ALA A 128 11.01 -10.70 17.73
C ALA A 128 11.00 -11.65 16.52
N GLU A 129 9.98 -11.55 15.66
CA GLU A 129 9.79 -12.43 14.50
C GLU A 129 9.60 -11.62 13.22
N SER A 130 10.07 -10.36 13.20
CA SER A 130 10.00 -9.47 12.04
C SER A 130 11.23 -8.57 11.99
N ILE A 131 11.16 -7.50 11.21
CA ILE A 131 12.21 -6.50 11.08
C ILE A 131 11.63 -5.10 11.13
N THR A 132 12.44 -4.15 11.57
CA THR A 132 12.10 -2.72 11.54
C THR A 132 12.12 -2.18 10.11
N LEU A 133 11.45 -1.05 9.87
CA LEU A 133 11.56 -0.34 8.59
C LEU A 133 13.04 -0.05 8.23
N ASN A 134 13.86 0.33 9.20
CA ASN A 134 15.28 0.57 8.98
C ASN A 134 16.02 -0.65 8.43
N GLN A 135 15.70 -1.84 8.95
CA GLN A 135 16.27 -3.09 8.45
C GLN A 135 15.75 -3.44 7.05
N GLN A 136 14.50 -3.10 6.72
CA GLN A 136 14.01 -3.19 5.33
C GLN A 136 14.78 -2.25 4.40
N VAL A 137 15.08 -1.02 4.83
CA VAL A 137 15.94 -0.07 4.09
C VAL A 137 17.37 -0.60 3.94
N ALA A 138 17.93 -1.25 4.97
CA ALA A 138 19.23 -1.90 4.89
C ALA A 138 19.22 -3.07 3.88
N GLN A 139 18.13 -3.82 3.81
CA GLN A 139 17.95 -4.88 2.81
C GLN A 139 17.82 -4.31 1.40
N PHE A 140 17.13 -3.19 1.21
CA PHE A 140 17.12 -2.49 -0.08
C PHE A 140 18.54 -2.05 -0.48
N ARG A 141 19.30 -1.46 0.44
CA ARG A 141 20.69 -1.07 0.20
C ARG A 141 21.57 -2.25 -0.23
N SER A 142 21.39 -3.44 0.37
CA SER A 142 22.24 -4.60 0.09
C SER A 142 22.07 -5.16 -1.32
N ILE A 143 20.87 -5.03 -1.91
CA ILE A 143 20.58 -5.49 -3.27
C ILE A 143 20.39 -4.36 -4.29
N LYS A 144 20.60 -3.09 -3.89
CA LYS A 144 20.43 -1.90 -4.73
C LYS A 144 21.17 -2.00 -6.07
N SER A 145 22.33 -2.65 -6.10
CA SER A 145 23.15 -2.84 -7.31
C SER A 145 22.47 -3.67 -8.41
N LYS A 146 21.32 -4.31 -8.13
CA LYS A 146 20.49 -4.98 -9.13
C LYS A 146 19.76 -4.01 -10.06
N TRP A 147 19.73 -2.72 -9.74
CA TRP A 147 19.10 -1.68 -10.56
C TRP A 147 20.06 -0.53 -10.82
N THR A 148 19.81 0.22 -11.89
CA THR A 148 20.49 1.49 -12.14
C THR A 148 19.91 2.59 -11.25
N ASP A 149 20.73 3.60 -10.96
CA ASP A 149 20.28 4.79 -10.22
C ASP A 149 19.14 5.53 -10.92
N ASP A 150 19.15 5.54 -12.26
CA ASP A 150 18.08 6.11 -13.09
C ASP A 150 16.76 5.33 -12.93
N PHE A 151 16.82 3.99 -12.93
CA PHE A 151 15.64 3.15 -12.71
C PHE A 151 15.06 3.40 -11.31
N ILE A 152 15.90 3.39 -10.28
CA ILE A 152 15.50 3.65 -8.89
C ILE A 152 14.86 5.05 -8.77
N GLY A 153 15.51 6.08 -9.31
CA GLY A 153 15.04 7.47 -9.25
C GLY A 153 13.78 7.77 -10.08
N LYS A 154 13.34 6.85 -10.94
CA LYS A 154 12.05 6.95 -11.64
C LYS A 154 10.96 6.05 -11.03
N SER A 155 11.36 5.07 -10.22
CA SER A 155 10.50 4.06 -9.63
C SER A 155 9.71 4.57 -8.42
N LEU A 156 8.62 3.88 -8.11
CA LEU A 156 7.73 4.22 -7.02
C LEU A 156 8.09 3.46 -5.74
N PHE A 157 8.10 4.16 -4.60
CA PHE A 157 8.34 3.62 -3.27
C PHE A 157 7.08 3.74 -2.42
N MET A 158 6.33 2.64 -2.29
CA MET A 158 5.10 2.57 -1.48
C MET A 158 5.41 2.15 -0.04
N ILE A 159 4.86 2.87 0.94
CA ILE A 159 5.14 2.61 2.35
C ILE A 159 3.85 2.65 3.19
N TYR A 160 3.63 1.59 3.98
CA TYR A 160 2.61 1.52 5.03
C TYR A 160 3.21 0.87 6.28
N ILE A 161 3.35 1.62 7.37
CA ILE A 161 4.07 1.17 8.57
C ILE A 161 3.65 1.98 9.80
N GLY A 162 3.73 1.36 10.97
CA GLY A 162 3.45 1.99 12.28
C GLY A 162 2.31 1.33 13.05
N THR A 163 1.55 0.42 12.42
CA THR A 163 0.46 -0.33 13.05
C THR A 163 0.94 -1.02 14.34
N GLU A 164 2.05 -1.76 14.24
CA GLU A 164 2.58 -2.54 15.37
C GLU A 164 3.16 -1.67 16.48
N ASP A 165 3.73 -0.50 16.17
CA ASP A 165 4.22 0.43 17.19
C ASP A 165 3.10 0.82 18.16
N TYR A 166 1.92 1.17 17.62
CA TYR A 166 0.78 1.61 18.43
C TYR A 166 0.02 0.45 19.07
N LEU A 167 -0.19 -0.67 18.37
CA LEU A 167 -0.80 -1.85 18.98
C LEU A 167 0.02 -2.37 20.16
N ASN A 168 1.34 -2.46 20.03
CA ASN A 168 2.21 -2.91 21.11
C ASN A 168 2.34 -1.89 22.23
N PHE A 169 2.38 -0.59 21.90
CA PHE A 169 2.36 0.46 22.92
C PHE A 169 1.10 0.35 23.78
N THR A 170 -0.09 0.30 23.19
CA THR A 170 -1.35 0.23 23.94
C THR A 170 -1.46 -1.06 24.77
N LYS A 171 -1.01 -2.21 24.24
CA LYS A 171 -1.02 -3.48 24.98
C LYS A 171 -0.12 -3.49 26.22
N ASN A 172 1.07 -2.91 26.11
CA ASN A 172 2.07 -2.93 27.19
C ASN A 172 1.88 -1.80 28.22
N LYS A 173 1.12 -0.76 27.86
CA LYS A 173 1.02 0.49 28.61
C LYS A 173 -0.43 0.96 28.73
N LEU A 174 -1.25 0.16 29.42
CA LEU A 174 -2.63 0.54 29.74
C LEU A 174 -2.65 1.84 30.57
N ASN A 175 -3.50 2.79 30.19
CA ASN A 175 -3.75 4.04 30.92
C ASN A 175 -2.53 4.97 31.08
N VAL A 176 -1.64 5.01 30.08
CA VAL A 176 -0.54 5.98 30.07
C VAL A 176 -1.03 7.39 29.78
N ASP A 177 -0.45 8.36 30.48
CA ASP A 177 -0.80 9.78 30.33
C ASP A 177 -0.59 10.29 28.89
N ILE A 178 -1.29 11.37 28.55
CA ILE A 178 -1.30 11.96 27.20
C ILE A 178 0.11 12.41 26.78
N SER A 179 0.92 12.93 27.70
CA SER A 179 2.27 13.40 27.41
C SER A 179 3.19 12.27 26.93
N ALA A 180 3.14 11.12 27.59
CA ALA A 180 3.90 9.95 27.20
C ALA A 180 3.40 9.34 25.86
N GLN A 181 2.10 9.44 25.56
CA GLN A 181 1.56 9.08 24.24
C GLN A 181 2.12 9.98 23.14
N GLU A 182 2.06 11.30 23.33
CA GLU A 182 2.58 12.29 22.39
C GLU A 182 4.11 12.14 22.16
N ALA A 183 4.86 11.89 23.23
CA ALA A 183 6.30 11.64 23.18
C ALA A 183 6.62 10.36 22.39
N PHE A 184 5.81 9.31 22.56
CA PHE A 184 5.95 8.08 21.79
C PHE A 184 5.64 8.30 20.31
N VAL A 185 4.51 8.94 19.97
CA VAL A 185 4.16 9.28 18.58
C VAL A 185 5.27 10.12 17.93
N THR A 186 5.80 11.10 18.65
CA THR A 186 6.88 11.96 18.16
C THR A 186 8.14 11.16 17.85
N SER A 187 8.48 10.19 18.70
CA SER A 187 9.64 9.31 18.50
C SER A 187 9.46 8.39 17.29
N VAL A 188 8.27 7.81 17.10
CA VAL A 188 7.89 6.99 15.94
C VAL A 188 8.03 7.81 14.65
N VAL A 189 7.42 9.00 14.60
CA VAL A 189 7.45 9.87 13.41
C VAL A 189 8.86 10.38 13.10
N ALA A 190 9.64 10.73 14.12
CA ALA A 190 11.03 11.16 13.93
C ALA A 190 11.89 10.05 13.33
N LYS A 191 11.74 8.81 13.82
CA LYS A 191 12.46 7.66 13.26
C LYS A 191 12.00 7.34 11.83
N PHE A 192 10.69 7.41 11.55
CA PHE A 192 10.14 7.22 10.22
C PHE A 192 10.73 8.22 9.21
N LYS A 193 10.77 9.50 9.58
CA LYS A 193 11.42 10.55 8.78
C LYS A 193 12.89 10.24 8.48
N ASN A 194 13.63 9.72 9.45
CA ASN A 194 15.03 9.31 9.23
C ASN A 194 15.14 8.15 8.23
N ASP A 195 14.24 7.17 8.28
CA ASP A 195 14.24 6.05 7.31
C ASP A 195 13.87 6.52 5.89
N LEU A 196 12.97 7.48 5.75
CA LEU A 196 12.67 8.14 4.47
C LEU A 196 13.90 8.88 3.91
N SER A 197 14.61 9.64 4.74
CA SER A 197 15.86 10.29 4.35
C SER A 197 16.94 9.28 3.92
N LEU A 198 17.00 8.12 4.58
CA LEU A 198 17.91 7.04 4.19
C LEU A 198 17.54 6.46 2.82
N LEU A 199 16.26 6.21 2.55
CA LEU A 199 15.79 5.79 1.22
C LEU A 199 16.13 6.84 0.15
N TYR A 200 15.92 8.12 0.44
CA TYR A 200 16.29 9.21 -0.47
C TYR A 200 17.80 9.23 -0.76
N SER A 201 18.64 9.02 0.27
CA SER A 201 20.10 8.88 0.09
C SER A 201 20.51 7.69 -0.78
N LEU A 202 19.57 6.77 -1.04
CA LEU A 202 19.72 5.60 -1.90
C LEU A 202 18.99 5.78 -3.24
N ASN A 203 18.78 7.03 -3.66
CA ASN A 203 18.14 7.46 -4.91
C ASN A 203 16.62 7.22 -5.00
N ALA A 204 15.95 6.83 -3.91
CA ALA A 204 14.50 6.78 -3.91
C ALA A 204 13.92 8.20 -3.94
N THR A 205 13.19 8.55 -4.99
CA THR A 205 12.69 9.92 -5.21
C THR A 205 11.18 10.03 -5.07
N LYS A 206 10.42 9.01 -5.49
CA LYS A 206 8.95 9.05 -5.54
C LYS A 206 8.33 8.21 -4.43
N PHE A 207 7.81 8.86 -3.41
CA PHE A 207 7.22 8.20 -2.23
C PHE A 207 5.70 8.22 -2.25
N ALA A 208 5.08 7.07 -2.10
CA ALA A 208 3.64 6.95 -1.89
C ALA A 208 3.37 6.41 -0.49
N ILE A 209 2.94 7.30 0.40
CA ILE A 209 2.73 6.98 1.82
C ILE A 209 1.25 6.70 2.04
N GLN A 210 0.94 5.52 2.57
CA GLN A 210 -0.41 5.20 3.03
C GLN A 210 -0.52 5.51 4.53
N LEU A 211 -1.45 6.38 4.90
CA LEU A 211 -1.71 6.69 6.32
C LEU A 211 -2.23 5.45 7.07
N LEU A 212 -2.10 5.44 8.39
CA LEU A 212 -2.61 4.35 9.22
C LEU A 212 -4.14 4.27 9.16
N ALA A 213 -4.68 3.05 9.23
CA ALA A 213 -6.10 2.82 9.44
C ALA A 213 -6.56 3.37 10.81
N PRO A 214 -7.88 3.58 11.02
CA PRO A 214 -8.43 3.74 12.36
C PRO A 214 -8.26 2.44 13.16
N LEU A 215 -7.14 2.34 13.88
CA LEU A 215 -6.69 1.11 14.54
C LEU A 215 -7.70 0.60 15.58
N GLY A 216 -8.40 1.51 16.26
CA GLY A 216 -9.47 1.16 17.19
C GLY A 216 -10.70 0.54 16.53
N CYS A 217 -10.88 0.76 15.21
CA CYS A 217 -11.99 0.24 14.43
C CYS A 217 -11.71 -1.10 13.74
N LEU A 218 -10.53 -1.70 13.96
CA LEU A 218 -10.24 -3.05 13.48
C LEU A 218 -11.07 -4.08 14.26
N PRO A 219 -11.55 -5.18 13.63
CA PRO A 219 -12.27 -6.24 14.33
C PRO A 219 -11.50 -6.79 15.55
N ILE A 220 -10.17 -6.92 15.44
CA ILE A 220 -9.32 -7.36 16.55
C ILE A 220 -9.39 -6.41 17.75
N SER A 221 -9.39 -5.10 17.51
CA SER A 221 -9.45 -4.09 18.57
C SER A 221 -10.81 -4.12 19.27
N ARG A 222 -11.89 -4.24 18.49
CA ARG A 222 -13.25 -4.40 19.06
C ARG A 222 -13.36 -5.62 19.95
N GLN A 223 -12.77 -6.73 19.52
CA GLN A 223 -12.79 -8.00 20.24
C GLN A 223 -11.90 -7.96 21.50
N GLU A 224 -10.67 -7.45 21.40
CA GLU A 224 -9.72 -7.37 22.52
C GLU A 224 -10.21 -6.43 23.63
N TYR A 225 -10.71 -5.24 23.24
CA TYR A 225 -11.17 -4.21 24.18
C TYR A 225 -12.66 -4.29 24.50
N LYS A 226 -13.38 -5.28 23.95
CA LYS A 226 -14.81 -5.56 24.21
C LYS A 226 -15.72 -4.34 24.00
N THR A 227 -15.46 -3.55 22.95
CA THR A 227 -16.20 -2.31 22.66
C THR A 227 -17.54 -2.53 21.94
N GLY A 228 -17.94 -3.79 21.72
CA GLY A 228 -19.07 -4.10 20.85
C GLY A 228 -18.80 -3.59 19.44
N ASN A 229 -19.73 -2.87 18.83
CA ASN A 229 -19.57 -2.32 17.48
C ASN A 229 -18.74 -1.02 17.44
N GLU A 230 -18.54 -0.36 18.58
CA GLU A 230 -17.81 0.89 18.67
C GLU A 230 -16.32 0.70 18.49
N CYS A 231 -15.62 1.75 18.07
CA CYS A 231 -14.17 1.72 17.98
C CYS A 231 -13.52 1.94 19.35
N TYR A 232 -12.34 1.37 19.55
CA TYR A 232 -11.52 1.67 20.72
C TYR A 232 -10.75 2.98 20.51
N GLU A 233 -11.33 4.10 20.96
CA GLU A 233 -10.82 5.45 20.65
C GLU A 233 -9.36 5.71 21.05
N PRO A 234 -8.80 5.19 22.16
CA PRO A 234 -7.39 5.43 22.48
C PRO A 234 -6.41 4.96 21.38
N LEU A 235 -6.75 3.91 20.62
CA LEU A 235 -5.94 3.50 19.46
C LEU A 235 -6.16 4.40 18.25
N ASN A 236 -7.38 4.91 18.04
CA ASN A 236 -7.67 5.87 16.99
C ASN A 236 -6.94 7.19 17.23
N ASP A 237 -6.88 7.67 18.47
CA ASP A 237 -6.21 8.90 18.84
C ASP A 237 -4.71 8.85 18.53
N LEU A 238 -4.04 7.74 18.86
CA LEU A 238 -2.63 7.51 18.50
C LEU A 238 -2.42 7.49 16.99
N ALA A 239 -3.28 6.77 16.25
CA ALA A 239 -3.21 6.71 14.79
C ALA A 239 -3.45 8.09 14.15
N LYS A 240 -4.39 8.88 14.68
CA LYS A 240 -4.68 10.24 14.21
C LYS A 240 -3.50 11.18 14.43
N GLN A 241 -2.92 11.19 15.64
CA GLN A 241 -1.73 11.98 15.95
C GLN A 241 -0.53 11.63 15.05
N HIS A 242 -0.35 10.34 14.73
CA HIS A 242 0.64 9.90 13.74
C HIS A 242 0.34 10.50 12.36
N ASN A 243 -0.87 10.26 11.87
CA ASN A 243 -1.31 10.63 10.52
C ASN A 243 -1.23 12.14 10.27
N GLU A 244 -1.57 12.96 11.26
CA GLU A 244 -1.50 14.44 11.18
C GLU A 244 -0.07 14.96 10.97
N LYS A 245 0.94 14.20 11.37
CA LYS A 245 2.36 14.60 11.22
C LYS A 245 2.97 14.14 9.89
N ILE A 246 2.42 13.12 9.23
CA ILE A 246 3.02 12.53 8.02
C ILE A 246 3.14 13.53 6.88
N GLY A 247 2.05 14.21 6.52
CA GLY A 247 2.10 15.21 5.45
C GLY A 247 3.07 16.35 5.72
N LEU A 248 3.21 16.77 6.98
CA LEU A 248 4.16 17.81 7.39
C LEU A 248 5.61 17.36 7.24
N ILE A 249 5.95 16.12 7.62
CA ILE A 249 7.32 15.62 7.43
C ILE A 249 7.65 15.41 5.95
N MET A 250 6.68 14.99 5.12
CA MET A 250 6.88 14.85 3.68
C MET A 250 7.11 16.21 3.02
N ASN A 251 6.35 17.24 3.42
CA ASN A 251 6.59 18.62 2.99
C ASN A 251 8.00 19.10 3.36
N ASP A 252 8.47 18.84 4.58
CA ASP A 252 9.82 19.22 5.00
C ASP A 252 10.90 18.48 4.20
N LEU A 253 10.72 17.19 3.94
CA LEU A 253 11.63 16.39 3.12
C LEU A 253 11.69 16.91 1.68
N ALA A 254 10.55 17.14 1.03
CA ALA A 254 10.51 17.66 -0.34
C ALA A 254 11.12 19.06 -0.48
N LYS A 255 11.00 19.92 0.55
CA LYS A 255 11.67 21.23 0.58
C LYS A 255 13.19 21.12 0.72
N LYS A 256 13.68 20.16 1.50
CA LYS A 256 15.12 19.91 1.71
C LYS A 256 15.77 19.18 0.54
N HIS A 257 14.96 18.45 -0.23
CA HIS A 257 15.42 17.53 -1.27
C HIS A 257 14.61 17.79 -2.54
N PRO A 258 15.08 18.68 -3.44
CA PRO A 258 14.32 19.08 -4.63
C PRO A 258 13.90 17.92 -5.55
N GLY A 259 14.64 16.80 -5.57
CA GLY A 259 14.27 15.61 -6.34
C GLY A 259 13.30 14.66 -5.63
N LEU A 260 12.84 14.99 -4.41
CA LEU A 260 11.90 14.16 -3.66
C LEU A 260 10.47 14.59 -3.99
N HIS A 261 9.71 13.63 -4.52
CA HIS A 261 8.29 13.75 -4.82
C HIS A 261 7.51 12.81 -3.94
N PHE A 262 6.30 13.20 -3.57
CA PHE A 262 5.47 12.30 -2.79
C PHE A 262 3.99 12.46 -3.05
N THR A 263 3.26 11.46 -2.59
CA THR A 263 1.83 11.52 -2.34
C THR A 263 1.47 10.77 -1.06
N VAL A 264 0.37 11.17 -0.43
CA VAL A 264 -0.14 10.65 0.84
C VAL A 264 -1.59 10.24 0.63
N PHE A 265 -1.89 8.96 0.86
CA PHE A 265 -3.24 8.43 0.80
C PHE A 265 -3.90 8.44 2.17
N ASP A 266 -5.04 9.15 2.27
CA ASP A 266 -5.91 9.19 3.45
C ASP A 266 -6.71 7.88 3.60
N PHE A 267 -5.97 6.82 3.91
CA PHE A 267 -6.49 5.50 4.19
C PHE A 267 -7.38 5.50 5.44
N TYR A 268 -7.04 6.32 6.45
CA TYR A 268 -7.81 6.46 7.67
C TYR A 268 -9.29 6.78 7.39
N ASN A 269 -9.55 7.89 6.68
CA ASN A 269 -10.92 8.25 6.34
C ASN A 269 -11.51 7.36 5.25
N ALA A 270 -10.69 6.79 4.35
CA ALA A 270 -11.18 5.81 3.38
C ALA A 270 -11.76 4.56 4.06
N VAL A 271 -11.13 4.09 5.14
CA VAL A 271 -11.62 3.00 5.99
C VAL A 271 -12.85 3.44 6.77
N LEU A 272 -12.81 4.58 7.49
CA LEU A 272 -13.96 5.06 8.28
C LEU A 272 -15.24 5.24 7.45
N ARG A 273 -15.13 5.76 6.22
CA ARG A 273 -16.29 5.92 5.34
C ARG A 273 -16.91 4.56 4.96
N ARG A 274 -16.08 3.53 4.77
CA ARG A 274 -16.53 2.17 4.42
C ARG A 274 -17.06 1.40 5.62
N THR A 275 -16.57 1.66 6.82
CA THR A 275 -17.13 1.05 8.03
C THR A 275 -18.48 1.68 8.40
N ARG A 276 -18.59 3.03 8.35
CA ARG A 276 -19.81 3.78 8.71
C ARG A 276 -20.91 3.77 7.65
N ARG A 277 -20.55 3.72 6.36
CA ARG A 277 -21.50 3.73 5.22
C ARG A 277 -21.33 2.49 4.35
N ASN A 278 -21.14 1.34 4.98
CA ASN A 278 -20.80 0.05 4.34
C ASN A 278 -21.66 -0.27 3.10
N LEU A 279 -22.99 -0.13 3.20
CA LEU A 279 -23.90 -0.43 2.09
C LEU A 279 -23.67 0.49 0.88
N SER A 280 -23.38 1.78 1.08
CA SER A 280 -23.02 2.72 0.01
C SER A 280 -21.73 2.31 -0.71
N TYR A 281 -20.83 1.63 -0.01
CA TYR A 281 -19.60 1.06 -0.57
C TYR A 281 -19.74 -0.42 -0.98
N ARG A 282 -20.97 -0.96 -0.94
CA ARG A 282 -21.32 -2.34 -1.30
C ARG A 282 -20.66 -3.40 -0.40
N PHE A 283 -20.50 -3.11 0.88
CA PHE A 283 -20.13 -4.09 1.90
C PHE A 283 -21.33 -4.37 2.79
N TYR A 284 -21.67 -5.64 2.97
CA TYR A 284 -22.75 -6.06 3.87
C TYR A 284 -22.25 -6.09 5.32
N VAL A 285 -21.03 -6.60 5.54
CA VAL A 285 -20.41 -6.69 6.87
C VAL A 285 -19.13 -5.87 6.91
N SER A 286 -19.01 -4.96 7.88
CA SER A 286 -17.88 -4.02 8.00
C SER A 286 -17.27 -3.88 9.39
N ASN A 287 -17.87 -4.49 10.41
CA ASN A 287 -17.40 -4.46 11.81
C ASN A 287 -16.77 -5.80 12.27
N THR A 288 -17.04 -6.87 11.54
CA THR A 288 -16.66 -8.27 11.80
C THR A 288 -15.87 -8.82 10.61
N SER A 289 -15.00 -9.78 10.85
CA SER A 289 -14.15 -10.40 9.83
C SER A 289 -14.86 -11.55 9.10
N CYS A 290 -14.44 -11.84 7.87
CA CYS A 290 -14.91 -13.02 7.15
C CYS A 290 -14.39 -14.33 7.76
N CYS A 291 -13.17 -14.30 8.29
CA CYS A 291 -12.44 -15.48 8.75
C CYS A 291 -11.93 -15.30 10.18
N GLY A 292 -12.30 -16.23 11.07
CA GLY A 292 -11.78 -16.33 12.43
C GLY A 292 -12.80 -16.80 13.45
N VAL A 293 -12.56 -16.49 14.73
CA VAL A 293 -13.42 -16.81 15.87
C VAL A 293 -13.53 -15.64 16.85
N GLY A 294 -14.53 -15.71 17.73
CA GLY A 294 -14.79 -14.73 18.78
C GLY A 294 -16.00 -13.86 18.45
N THR A 295 -16.17 -12.75 19.18
CA THR A 295 -17.31 -11.83 19.02
C THR A 295 -17.33 -11.10 17.68
N HIS A 296 -16.17 -10.96 17.04
CA HIS A 296 -15.98 -10.27 15.76
C HIS A 296 -15.21 -11.13 14.73
N ASP A 297 -15.18 -12.45 14.93
CA ASP A 297 -14.45 -13.40 14.08
C ASP A 297 -12.96 -12.99 13.90
N ALA A 298 -12.34 -12.36 14.90
CA ALA A 298 -11.05 -11.67 14.73
C ALA A 298 -9.79 -12.50 15.09
N TYR A 299 -9.92 -13.72 15.61
CA TYR A 299 -8.79 -14.60 15.95
C TYR A 299 -8.72 -15.85 15.06
N GLY A 300 -7.52 -16.39 14.90
CA GLY A 300 -7.34 -17.79 14.48
C GLY A 300 -7.68 -18.11 13.03
N CYS A 301 -7.82 -17.10 12.16
CA CYS A 301 -7.96 -17.35 10.73
C CYS A 301 -6.75 -18.13 10.20
N GLY A 302 -6.98 -19.23 9.47
CA GLY A 302 -5.93 -20.06 8.88
C GLY A 302 -5.06 -20.84 9.88
N MET A 303 -5.35 -20.76 11.19
CA MET A 303 -4.63 -21.54 12.20
C MET A 303 -5.19 -22.96 12.28
N GLY A 304 -4.38 -23.98 11.98
CA GLY A 304 -4.83 -25.38 11.93
C GLY A 304 -5.34 -25.95 13.26
N ASN A 305 -4.96 -25.35 14.40
CA ASN A 305 -5.46 -25.72 15.73
C ASN A 305 -6.70 -24.91 16.17
N VAL A 306 -7.23 -24.03 15.31
CA VAL A 306 -8.43 -23.24 15.57
C VAL A 306 -9.47 -23.56 14.51
N ARG A 307 -10.67 -24.00 14.95
CA ARG A 307 -11.81 -24.16 14.06
C ARG A 307 -12.42 -22.80 13.72
N SER A 308 -11.74 -22.05 12.87
CA SER A 308 -12.20 -20.75 12.40
C SER A 308 -13.45 -20.87 11.55
N LYS A 309 -14.36 -19.91 11.72
CA LYS A 309 -15.45 -19.66 10.79
C LYS A 309 -14.85 -19.02 9.55
N LEU A 310 -15.41 -19.35 8.39
CA LEU A 310 -15.16 -18.66 7.14
C LEU A 310 -16.51 -18.25 6.54
N CYS A 311 -16.62 -17.00 6.10
CA CYS A 311 -17.81 -16.51 5.44
C CYS A 311 -18.02 -17.16 4.06
N GLU A 312 -19.28 -17.30 3.65
CA GLU A 312 -19.62 -17.91 2.36
C GLU A 312 -19.17 -17.05 1.17
N TYR A 313 -19.27 -15.72 1.30
CA TYR A 313 -18.96 -14.76 0.23
C TYR A 313 -18.08 -13.60 0.71
N GLN A 314 -16.77 -13.70 0.44
CA GLN A 314 -15.74 -12.76 0.89
C GLN A 314 -16.00 -11.33 0.41
N ARG A 315 -16.49 -11.17 -0.84
CA ARG A 315 -16.79 -9.85 -1.42
C ARG A 315 -17.94 -9.11 -0.71
N ALA A 316 -18.72 -9.75 0.16
CA ALA A 316 -19.68 -9.06 1.02
C ALA A 316 -19.04 -8.43 2.27
N TYR A 317 -17.83 -8.87 2.64
CA TYR A 317 -17.11 -8.44 3.83
C TYR A 317 -16.05 -7.40 3.50
N PHE A 318 -15.86 -6.46 4.42
CA PHE A 318 -14.81 -5.44 4.32
C PHE A 318 -13.47 -5.92 4.93
N PHE A 319 -13.52 -6.71 5.99
CA PHE A 319 -12.36 -7.34 6.63
C PHE A 319 -12.30 -8.83 6.30
N PHE A 320 -11.13 -9.31 5.89
CA PHE A 320 -10.90 -10.73 5.67
C PHE A 320 -10.65 -11.44 6.99
N ASP A 321 -9.64 -11.00 7.74
CA ASP A 321 -9.32 -11.47 9.08
C ASP A 321 -9.47 -10.33 10.12
N GLY A 322 -9.00 -10.52 11.35
CA GLY A 322 -9.13 -9.55 12.44
C GLY A 322 -8.49 -8.17 12.18
N ARG A 323 -7.61 -8.04 11.19
CA ARG A 323 -6.79 -6.84 10.94
C ARG A 323 -6.81 -6.37 9.50
N HIS A 324 -6.97 -7.27 8.55
CA HIS A 324 -6.70 -7.02 7.13
C HIS A 324 -7.96 -7.03 6.30
N ASN A 325 -7.91 -6.31 5.19
CA ASN A 325 -9.03 -6.14 4.28
C ASN A 325 -9.17 -7.29 3.27
N THR A 326 -10.39 -7.50 2.79
CA THR A 326 -10.64 -8.43 1.67
C THR A 326 -10.05 -7.90 0.37
N GLU A 327 -9.77 -8.77 -0.61
CA GLU A 327 -9.25 -8.41 -1.93
C GLU A 327 -10.12 -7.34 -2.59
N LYS A 328 -11.45 -7.43 -2.48
CA LYS A 328 -12.36 -6.38 -2.97
C LYS A 328 -12.12 -5.02 -2.31
N ALA A 329 -11.86 -5.00 -1.01
CA ALA A 329 -11.53 -3.77 -0.32
C ALA A 329 -10.14 -3.26 -0.75
N GLN A 330 -9.16 -4.15 -0.89
CA GLN A 330 -7.82 -3.83 -1.40
C GLN A 330 -7.89 -3.22 -2.82
N GLU A 331 -8.66 -3.82 -3.74
CA GLU A 331 -8.93 -3.32 -5.10
C GLU A 331 -9.50 -1.89 -5.06
N LYS A 332 -10.51 -1.67 -4.22
CA LYS A 332 -11.13 -0.35 -4.05
C LYS A 332 -10.16 0.68 -3.46
N PHE A 333 -9.24 0.28 -2.60
CA PHE A 333 -8.22 1.17 -2.06
C PHE A 333 -7.14 1.48 -3.07
N ALA A 334 -6.71 0.50 -3.86
CA ALA A 334 -5.78 0.70 -4.96
C ALA A 334 -6.34 1.70 -5.98
N HIS A 335 -7.62 1.60 -6.37
CA HIS A 335 -8.24 2.59 -7.24
C HIS A 335 -8.26 4.00 -6.65
N LEU A 336 -8.55 4.13 -5.34
CA LEU A 336 -8.50 5.42 -4.68
C LEU A 336 -7.08 5.98 -4.67
N PHE A 337 -6.11 5.18 -4.24
CA PHE A 337 -4.70 5.59 -4.19
C PHE A 337 -4.20 5.99 -5.58
N PHE A 338 -4.60 5.25 -6.61
CA PHE A 338 -4.14 5.46 -7.97
C PHE A 338 -4.63 6.78 -8.58
N GLY A 339 -5.90 7.16 -8.35
CA GLY A 339 -6.52 8.25 -9.10
C GLY A 339 -7.77 8.88 -8.49
N ALA A 340 -7.99 8.79 -7.18
CA ALA A 340 -9.02 9.60 -6.54
C ALA A 340 -8.65 11.10 -6.55
N ASP A 341 -9.61 11.96 -6.20
CA ASP A 341 -9.36 13.38 -6.07
C ASP A 341 -8.41 13.72 -4.90
N THR A 342 -7.92 14.96 -4.90
CA THR A 342 -6.95 15.44 -3.93
C THR A 342 -7.51 15.65 -2.52
N ASN A 343 -8.77 15.32 -2.22
CA ASN A 343 -9.22 15.20 -0.83
C ASN A 343 -8.96 13.80 -0.25
N VAL A 344 -8.58 12.84 -1.10
CA VAL A 344 -8.28 11.45 -0.70
C VAL A 344 -6.79 11.14 -0.84
N VAL A 345 -6.13 11.70 -1.86
CA VAL A 345 -4.70 11.47 -2.12
C VAL A 345 -4.01 12.81 -2.41
N GLN A 346 -3.06 13.24 -1.58
CA GLN A 346 -2.43 14.56 -1.67
C GLN A 346 -0.91 14.54 -1.73
N PRO A 347 -0.26 15.52 -2.39
CA PRO A 347 -0.89 16.65 -3.09
C PRO A 347 -1.38 16.31 -4.51
N MET A 348 -0.92 15.19 -5.06
CA MET A 348 -1.29 14.71 -6.40
C MET A 348 -1.65 13.23 -6.35
N THR A 349 -2.31 12.73 -7.36
CA THR A 349 -2.62 11.30 -7.50
C THR A 349 -1.35 10.47 -7.72
N LEU A 350 -1.42 9.17 -7.45
CA LEU A 350 -0.31 8.28 -7.75
C LEU A 350 -0.01 8.23 -9.26
N ARG A 351 -1.05 8.29 -10.09
CA ARG A 351 -0.93 8.39 -11.55
C ARG A 351 -0.07 9.60 -11.97
N GLU A 352 -0.29 10.76 -11.36
CA GLU A 352 0.51 11.97 -11.62
C GLU A 352 1.93 11.82 -11.10
N LEU A 353 2.10 11.28 -9.89
CA LEU A 353 3.42 11.05 -9.28
C LEU A 353 4.32 10.14 -10.14
N ILE A 354 3.75 9.05 -10.69
CA ILE A 354 4.49 8.09 -11.52
C ILE A 354 5.13 8.78 -12.74
N VAL A 355 4.43 9.71 -13.37
CA VAL A 355 4.94 10.45 -14.55
C VAL A 355 5.62 11.77 -14.20
N TYR A 356 5.65 12.16 -12.93
CA TYR A 356 6.27 13.40 -12.48
C TYR A 356 7.78 13.42 -12.83
N PRO A 357 8.32 14.51 -13.40
CA PRO A 357 9.74 14.60 -13.71
C PRO A 357 10.60 14.54 -12.44
N PHE A 358 11.43 13.50 -12.31
CA PHE A 358 12.21 13.25 -11.09
C PHE A 358 13.31 14.29 -10.83
N ASN A 359 13.62 15.14 -11.81
CA ASN A 359 14.62 16.21 -11.76
C ASN A 359 14.03 17.61 -11.49
N GLU A 360 12.70 17.73 -11.39
CA GLU A 360 12.02 18.99 -11.11
C GLU A 360 11.59 19.07 -9.65
N PRO A 361 11.63 20.24 -8.99
CA PRO A 361 11.08 20.39 -7.64
C PRO A 361 9.57 20.18 -7.61
N MET A 362 9.05 19.63 -6.50
CA MET A 362 7.61 19.60 -6.24
C MET A 362 7.01 21.02 -6.25
N ARG A 363 5.91 21.18 -6.98
CA ARG A 363 5.17 22.44 -7.09
C ARG A 363 4.01 22.55 -6.10
N GLU A 364 3.49 21.39 -5.67
CA GLU A 364 2.37 21.29 -4.77
C GLU A 364 2.79 20.52 -3.53
N PHE A 365 2.20 20.89 -2.39
CA PHE A 365 2.56 20.36 -1.09
C PHE A 365 1.30 19.89 -0.37
N TRP A 366 1.45 18.90 0.50
CA TRP A 366 0.34 18.38 1.29
C TRP A 366 -0.23 19.48 2.18
N LYS A 367 -1.55 19.51 2.30
CA LYS A 367 -2.26 20.45 3.17
C LYS A 367 -3.04 19.67 4.22
N PRO A 368 -3.07 20.13 5.48
CA PRO A 368 -4.00 19.59 6.46
C PRO A 368 -5.41 19.63 5.90
N SER A 369 -6.16 18.55 6.09
CA SER A 369 -7.59 18.57 5.78
C SER A 369 -8.24 19.64 6.66
N ILE A 370 -8.78 20.69 6.04
CA ILE A 370 -9.60 21.66 6.75
C ILE A 370 -10.89 20.89 7.10
N THR A 371 -11.04 20.51 8.37
CA THR A 371 -12.33 20.09 8.90
C THR A 371 -13.27 21.29 8.78
N THR A 372 -13.99 21.36 7.66
CA THR A 372 -15.24 22.08 7.65
C THR A 372 -16.14 21.25 8.56
N ASN A 373 -16.44 21.80 9.74
CA ASN A 373 -17.53 21.31 10.57
C ASN A 373 -18.81 21.47 9.75
N ALA A 374 -19.11 20.49 8.90
CA ALA A 374 -20.43 20.35 8.33
C ALA A 374 -21.34 19.92 9.49
N THR A 375 -22.03 20.92 10.03
CA THR A 375 -23.15 20.82 10.97
C THR A 375 -24.17 19.78 10.57
#